data_AF-A0A6A4H6E5-F1
#
_entry.id   AF-A0A6A4H6E5-F1
#
_cell.length_a   1.000
_cell.length_b   1.000
_cell.length_c   1.000
_cell.angle_alpha   90.00
_cell.angle_beta   90.00
_cell.angle_gamma   90.00
#
_symmetry.space_group_name_H-M   'P 1'
#
loop_
_entity.id
_entity.type
_entity.pdbx_description
1 polymer ?
#
loop_
_entity_poly.entity_id
_entity_poly.type
_entity_poly.pdbx_seq_one_letter_code
_entity_poly.pdbx_strand_id
1 'polypeptide(L)'
;SFYRNLKEHLYCRLMDISESDKLTEEEIGSVSISLDRMYKHKVLRVNYTTYDMHHAQDSINPRTHPHVMVLSDDDDHPYHYACILVIYHAMVSLGNQPPCQMDFLWVCWFGFDSERCWGWKAKRLPRVGFLDSQYAFGFLDPASVI
;
A
#
# COMPACT_ATOMS: atom_id res chain seq x y z
N SER A 1 -14.11 -0.77 6.89
CA SER A 1 -15.03 -0.67 5.72
C SER A 1 -14.24 -0.06 4.59
N PHE A 2 -14.28 -0.61 3.37
CA PHE A 2 -13.41 -0.19 2.24
C PHE A 2 -13.30 1.33 2.08
N TYR A 3 -14.43 2.04 2.02
CA TYR A 3 -14.46 3.48 1.74
C TYR A 3 -13.89 4.32 2.89
N ARG A 4 -14.10 3.88 4.13
CA ARG A 4 -13.52 4.54 5.32
C ARG A 4 -12.01 4.40 5.30
N ASN A 5 -11.50 3.17 5.17
CA ASN A 5 -10.06 2.90 5.14
C ASN A 5 -9.39 3.63 3.96
N LEU A 6 -10.09 3.79 2.83
CA LEU A 6 -9.60 4.57 1.70
C LEU A 6 -9.45 6.04 2.07
N LYS A 7 -10.47 6.65 2.68
CA LYS A 7 -10.40 8.06 3.09
C LYS A 7 -9.33 8.30 4.15
N GLU A 8 -9.18 7.39 5.11
CA GLU A 8 -8.11 7.42 6.11
C GLU A 8 -6.73 7.41 5.42
N HIS A 9 -6.49 6.45 4.51
CA HIS A 9 -5.24 6.39 3.73
C HIS A 9 -4.97 7.67 2.93
N LEU A 10 -5.98 8.18 2.20
CA LEU A 10 -5.85 9.41 1.42
C LEU A 10 -5.59 10.64 2.30
N TYR A 11 -6.23 10.73 3.46
CA TYR A 11 -5.99 11.80 4.43
C TYR A 11 -4.56 11.77 4.94
N CYS A 12 -4.09 10.61 5.41
CA CYS A 12 -2.72 10.44 5.90
C CYS A 12 -1.69 10.86 4.86
N ARG A 13 -1.90 10.47 3.60
CA ARG A 13 -1.02 10.86 2.49
C ARG A 13 -1.07 12.35 2.13
N LEU A 14 -2.21 13.02 2.28
CA LEU A 14 -2.32 14.47 2.05
C LEU A 14 -1.67 15.29 3.17
N MET A 15 -1.70 14.77 4.40
CA MET A 15 -1.16 15.44 5.58
C MET A 15 0.28 15.04 5.92
N ASP A 16 0.84 14.06 5.21
CA ASP A 16 2.18 13.49 5.49
C ASP A 16 2.30 12.97 6.94
N ILE A 17 1.25 12.25 7.40
CA ILE A 17 1.17 11.64 8.73
C ILE A 17 1.09 10.11 8.63
N SER A 18 1.43 9.43 9.72
CA SER A 18 1.38 7.96 9.79
C SER A 18 -0.06 7.45 9.83
N GLU A 19 -0.30 6.29 9.20
CA GLU A 19 -1.59 5.58 9.30
C GLU A 19 -1.86 5.00 10.71
N SER A 20 -0.87 5.03 11.62
CA SER A 20 -1.05 4.63 13.01
C SER A 20 -1.83 5.63 13.86
N ASP A 21 -1.98 6.87 13.38
CA ASP A 21 -2.60 7.95 14.13
C ASP A 21 -4.13 7.82 14.11
N LYS A 22 -4.76 7.98 15.28
CA LYS A 22 -6.22 7.92 15.39
C LYS A 22 -6.84 9.15 14.76
N LEU A 23 -7.37 8.98 13.54
CA LEU A 23 -8.12 10.01 12.84
C LEU A 23 -9.54 10.18 13.41
N THR A 24 -9.98 11.43 13.50
CA THR A 24 -11.35 11.82 13.84
C THR A 24 -12.27 11.71 12.62
N GLU A 25 -13.58 11.60 12.85
CA GLU A 25 -14.58 11.56 11.75
C GLU A 25 -14.59 12.85 10.92
N GLU A 26 -14.24 13.99 11.53
CA GLU A 26 -14.17 15.28 10.85
C GLU A 26 -12.99 15.32 9.86
N GLU A 27 -11.84 14.80 10.27
CA GLU A 27 -10.65 14.66 9.42
C GLU A 27 -10.93 13.74 8.24
N ILE A 28 -11.46 12.54 8.48
CA ILE A 28 -11.84 11.59 7.42
C ILE A 28 -12.92 12.20 6.51
N GLY A 29 -13.90 12.91 7.09
CA GLY A 29 -14.99 13.57 6.38
C GLY A 29 -14.52 14.69 5.44
N SER A 30 -13.39 15.33 5.75
CA SER A 30 -12.83 16.41 4.94
C SER A 30 -12.25 15.94 3.60
N VAL A 31 -11.95 14.65 3.45
CA VAL A 31 -11.49 14.06 2.18
C VAL A 31 -12.67 13.87 1.23
N SER A 32 -12.54 14.42 0.02
CA SER A 32 -13.51 14.24 -1.05
C SER A 32 -12.86 13.71 -2.33
N ILE A 33 -13.55 12.78 -2.98
CA ILE A 33 -13.16 12.23 -4.28
C ILE A 33 -13.98 12.94 -5.34
N SER A 34 -13.31 13.62 -6.25
CA SER A 34 -13.97 14.43 -7.28
C SER A 34 -14.88 13.54 -8.14
N LEU A 35 -16.13 13.99 -8.32
CA LEU A 35 -17.16 13.31 -9.10
C LEU A 35 -17.50 11.89 -8.60
N ASP A 36 -17.09 11.52 -7.37
CA ASP A 36 -17.20 10.15 -6.84
C ASP A 36 -16.63 9.08 -7.78
N ARG A 37 -15.54 9.41 -8.48
CA ARG A 37 -14.92 8.55 -9.50
C ARG A 37 -13.50 8.14 -9.11
N MET A 38 -13.27 6.84 -9.23
CA MET A 38 -11.94 6.23 -9.21
C MET A 38 -11.73 5.50 -10.53
N TYR A 39 -10.50 5.53 -11.02
CA TYR A 39 -10.12 4.94 -12.29
C TYR A 39 -9.15 3.80 -12.04
N LYS A 40 -9.40 2.66 -12.69
CA LYS A 40 -8.59 1.46 -12.55
C LYS A 40 -7.47 1.40 -13.59
N HIS A 41 -6.27 1.07 -13.15
CA HIS A 41 -5.11 0.84 -14.00
C HIS A 41 -4.75 -0.65 -14.10
N LYS A 42 -4.09 -1.01 -15.20
CA LYS A 42 -3.65 -2.40 -15.45
C LYS A 42 -2.23 -2.68 -14.99
N VAL A 43 -1.37 -1.67 -14.99
CA VAL A 43 0.06 -1.80 -14.75
C VAL A 43 0.51 -0.65 -13.87
N LEU A 44 1.24 -0.98 -12.81
CA LEU A 44 1.97 -0.03 -12.00
C LEU A 44 3.42 0.03 -12.50
N ARG A 45 4.00 1.22 -12.53
CA ARG A 45 5.39 1.44 -12.90
C ARG A 45 6.13 2.02 -11.71
N VAL A 46 7.13 1.28 -11.22
CA VAL A 46 7.96 1.71 -10.09
C VAL A 46 9.36 1.97 -10.62
N ASN A 47 9.90 3.15 -10.34
CA ASN A 47 11.26 3.50 -10.73
C ASN A 47 12.22 3.09 -9.62
N TYR A 48 13.38 2.55 -10.00
CA TYR A 48 14.45 2.23 -9.06
C TYR A 48 15.81 2.56 -9.67
N THR A 49 16.78 2.77 -8.80
CA THR A 49 18.16 3.04 -9.20
C THR A 49 18.92 1.74 -9.21
N THR A 50 19.47 1.35 -10.36
CA THR A 50 20.36 0.20 -10.47
C THR A 50 21.74 0.53 -9.89
N TYR A 51 22.52 -0.50 -9.57
CA TYR A 51 23.82 -0.38 -8.90
C TYR A 51 24.82 0.54 -9.63
N ASP A 52 24.69 0.66 -10.96
CA ASP A 52 25.48 1.56 -11.81
C ASP A 52 24.97 3.01 -11.84
N MET A 53 24.04 3.39 -10.93
CA MET A 53 23.35 4.69 -10.91
C MET A 53 22.51 4.98 -12.16
N HIS A 54 22.06 3.94 -12.85
CA HIS A 54 21.09 4.11 -13.93
C HIS A 54 19.67 4.07 -13.35
N HIS A 55 18.75 4.82 -13.96
CA HIS A 55 17.33 4.70 -13.64
C HIS A 55 16.73 3.56 -14.46
N ALA A 56 16.21 2.55 -13.78
CA ALA A 56 15.41 1.49 -14.36
C ALA A 56 13.96 1.59 -13.87
N GLN A 57 13.07 0.88 -14.55
CA GLN A 57 11.65 0.87 -14.23
C GLN A 57 11.12 -0.55 -14.29
N ASP A 58 10.50 -0.97 -13.20
CA ASP A 58 9.81 -2.25 -13.12
C ASP A 58 8.31 -2.05 -13.36
N SER A 59 7.72 -2.98 -14.11
CA SER A 59 6.29 -2.99 -14.41
C SER A 59 5.59 -4.09 -13.63
N ILE A 60 4.75 -3.70 -12.68
CA ILE A 60 3.97 -4.61 -11.84
C ILE A 60 2.58 -4.74 -12.43
N ASN A 61 2.16 -5.97 -12.70
CA ASN A 61 0.84 -6.27 -13.25
C ASN A 61 0.07 -7.15 -12.26
N PRO A 62 -1.02 -6.63 -11.65
CA PRO A 62 -1.83 -7.38 -10.69
C PRO A 62 -2.37 -8.73 -11.21
N ARG A 63 -2.40 -8.95 -12.52
CA ARG A 63 -2.87 -10.19 -13.12
C ARG A 63 -1.81 -11.28 -13.20
N THR A 64 -0.53 -10.93 -13.28
CA THR A 64 0.56 -11.89 -13.53
C THR A 64 1.60 -11.91 -12.42
N HIS A 65 1.92 -10.75 -11.85
CA HIS A 65 2.91 -10.59 -10.77
C HIS A 65 2.37 -9.56 -9.77
N PRO A 66 1.38 -9.92 -8.94
CA PRO A 66 0.72 -8.97 -8.02
C PRO A 66 1.47 -8.77 -6.71
N HIS A 67 2.45 -9.62 -6.38
CA HIS A 67 3.09 -9.59 -5.08
C HIS A 67 4.12 -8.48 -4.99
N VAL A 68 4.06 -7.72 -3.91
CA VAL A 68 4.95 -6.58 -3.64
C VAL A 68 5.48 -6.62 -2.21
N MET A 69 6.60 -5.93 -2.00
CA MET A 69 7.22 -5.72 -0.71
C MET A 69 7.14 -4.24 -0.33
N VAL A 70 6.94 -3.97 0.95
CA VAL A 70 7.05 -2.62 1.54
C VAL A 70 7.91 -2.70 2.79
N LEU A 71 8.55 -1.59 3.17
CA LEU A 71 9.33 -1.55 4.41
C LEU A 71 8.43 -1.81 5.61
N SER A 72 8.96 -2.58 6.54
CA SER A 72 8.38 -2.77 7.86
C SER A 72 9.16 -1.94 8.87
N ASP A 73 8.45 -1.47 9.90
CA ASP A 73 9.05 -0.88 11.09
C ASP A 73 9.42 -1.94 12.15
N ASP A 74 9.28 -3.23 11.82
CA ASP A 74 9.60 -4.35 12.71
C ASP A 74 11.10 -4.67 12.72
N ASP A 75 11.66 -4.83 13.93
CA ASP A 75 13.06 -5.20 14.14
C ASP A 75 13.36 -6.65 13.73
N ASP A 76 12.34 -7.52 13.75
CA ASP A 76 12.52 -8.94 13.46
C ASP A 76 12.63 -9.21 11.95
N HIS A 77 11.85 -8.51 11.13
CA HIS A 77 11.87 -8.67 9.66
C HIS A 77 11.59 -7.36 8.92
N PRO A 78 12.50 -6.92 8.02
CA PRO A 78 12.46 -5.57 7.46
C PRO A 78 11.37 -5.31 6.41
N TYR A 79 10.53 -6.30 6.07
CA TYR A 79 9.56 -6.18 4.98
C TYR A 79 8.17 -6.72 5.30
N HIS A 80 7.13 -5.98 4.96
CA HIS A 80 5.81 -6.56 4.79
C HIS A 80 5.58 -6.97 3.35
N TYR A 81 4.75 -8.00 3.16
CA TYR A 81 4.41 -8.53 1.86
C TYR A 81 2.92 -8.31 1.61
N ALA A 82 2.56 -7.92 0.39
CA ALA A 82 1.18 -7.77 -0.01
C ALA A 82 0.94 -8.29 -1.43
N CYS A 83 -0.31 -8.62 -1.73
CA CYS A 83 -0.80 -8.93 -3.05
C CYS A 83 -1.68 -7.79 -3.55
N ILE A 84 -1.27 -7.12 -4.64
CA ILE A 84 -2.06 -6.07 -5.27
C ILE A 84 -3.29 -6.69 -5.93
N LEU A 85 -4.46 -6.26 -5.49
CA LEU A 85 -5.74 -6.63 -6.08
C LEU A 85 -6.10 -5.71 -7.23
N VAL A 86 -5.96 -4.40 -7.00
CA VAL A 86 -6.29 -3.36 -7.98
C VAL A 86 -5.40 -2.13 -7.79
N ILE A 87 -5.02 -1.51 -8.90
CA ILE A 87 -4.35 -0.20 -8.94
C ILE A 87 -5.42 0.83 -9.29
N TYR A 88 -5.53 1.89 -8.48
CA TYR A 88 -6.47 2.98 -8.70
C TYR A 88 -5.75 4.32 -8.78
N HIS A 89 -6.41 5.28 -9.43
CA HIS A 89 -6.17 6.69 -9.20
C HIS A 89 -7.48 7.45 -9.05
N ALA A 90 -7.44 8.56 -8.34
CA ALA A 90 -8.57 9.47 -8.20
C ALA A 90 -8.09 10.92 -8.05
N MET A 91 -8.98 11.87 -8.36
CA MET A 91 -8.78 13.27 -8.03
C MET A 91 -9.32 13.52 -6.63
N VAL A 92 -8.46 13.85 -5.68
CA VAL A 92 -8.76 13.96 -4.26
C VAL A 92 -8.53 15.40 -3.79
N SER A 93 -9.46 15.95 -3.02
CA SER A 93 -9.28 17.24 -2.35
C SER A 93 -9.59 17.13 -0.87
N LEU A 94 -8.96 18.02 -0.10
CA LEU A 94 -9.18 18.19 1.31
C LEU A 94 -9.94 19.50 1.56
N GLY A 95 -11.20 19.40 2.00
CA GLY A 95 -12.07 20.56 2.16
C GLY A 95 -12.18 21.39 0.87
N ASN A 96 -11.82 22.67 0.95
CA ASN A 96 -11.90 23.61 -0.19
C ASN A 96 -10.58 23.72 -0.99
N GLN A 97 -9.61 22.85 -0.75
CA GLN A 97 -8.36 22.85 -1.51
C GLN A 97 -8.58 22.36 -2.95
N PRO A 98 -7.75 22.79 -3.91
CA PRO A 98 -7.81 22.26 -5.27
C PRO A 98 -7.54 20.75 -5.27
N PRO A 99 -8.27 19.96 -6.07
CA PRO A 99 -8.06 18.53 -6.13
C PRO A 99 -6.72 18.20 -6.78
N CYS A 100 -6.05 17.19 -6.23
CA CYS A 100 -4.82 16.62 -6.76
C CYS A 100 -5.05 15.17 -7.18
N GLN A 101 -4.28 14.68 -8.15
CA GLN A 101 -4.34 13.28 -8.54
C GLN A 101 -3.55 12.44 -7.54
N MET A 102 -4.14 11.37 -7.02
CA MET A 102 -3.48 10.40 -6.16
C MET A 102 -3.65 8.99 -6.71
N ASP A 103 -2.53 8.30 -6.88
CA ASP A 103 -2.49 6.87 -7.19
C ASP A 103 -2.41 6.06 -5.89
N PHE A 104 -3.19 4.99 -5.76
CA PHE A 104 -3.19 4.13 -4.59
C PHE A 104 -3.48 2.67 -4.97
N LEU A 105 -2.92 1.74 -4.20
CA LEU A 105 -3.05 0.32 -4.43
C LEU A 105 -4.03 -0.26 -3.42
N TRP A 106 -5.00 -1.04 -3.88
CA TRP A 106 -5.80 -1.88 -2.99
C TRP A 106 -5.17 -3.26 -2.91
N VAL A 107 -4.79 -3.68 -1.70
CA VAL A 107 -3.96 -4.86 -1.48
C VAL A 107 -4.55 -5.81 -0.45
N CYS A 108 -4.10 -7.07 -0.53
CA CYS A 108 -4.29 -8.08 0.50
C CYS A 108 -2.93 -8.43 1.14
N TRP A 109 -2.79 -8.20 2.44
CA TRP A 109 -1.58 -8.43 3.22
C TRP A 109 -1.33 -9.92 3.46
N PHE A 110 -0.05 -10.28 3.42
CA PHE A 110 0.41 -11.58 3.89
C PHE A 110 0.86 -11.51 5.35
N GLY A 111 0.55 -12.54 6.13
CA GLY A 111 1.06 -12.74 7.48
C GLY A 111 2.20 -13.75 7.49
N PHE A 112 3.08 -13.64 8.48
CA PHE A 112 4.11 -14.64 8.73
C PHE A 112 3.53 -15.88 9.42
N ASP A 113 4.02 -17.05 9.03
CA ASP A 113 3.76 -18.32 9.71
C ASP A 113 4.51 -18.35 11.05
N SER A 114 3.77 -18.18 12.15
CA SER A 114 4.32 -18.17 13.52
C SER A 114 4.69 -19.57 14.04
N GLU A 115 4.28 -20.64 13.37
CA GLU A 115 4.53 -22.03 13.81
C GLU A 115 5.91 -22.55 13.41
N ARG A 116 6.62 -21.83 12.52
CA ARG A 116 7.94 -22.24 12.02
C ARG A 116 9.02 -21.22 12.33
N CYS A 117 10.09 -21.69 12.97
CA CYS A 117 11.33 -20.92 13.05
C CYS A 117 11.89 -20.64 11.64
N TRP A 118 12.21 -19.38 11.39
CA TRP A 118 12.87 -18.88 10.18
C TRP A 118 14.08 -18.00 10.55
N GLY A 119 14.81 -17.51 9.54
CA GLY A 119 15.96 -16.62 9.72
C GLY A 119 17.31 -17.34 9.64
N TRP A 120 18.38 -16.56 9.82
CA TRP A 120 19.77 -17.00 9.60
C TRP A 120 20.15 -18.26 10.41
N LYS A 121 19.73 -18.31 11.69
CA LYS A 121 19.98 -19.47 12.57
C LYS A 121 19.27 -20.74 12.08
N ALA A 122 18.04 -20.60 11.61
CA ALA A 122 17.24 -21.71 11.09
C ALA A 122 17.60 -22.09 9.63
N LYS A 123 18.39 -21.26 8.94
CA LYS A 123 18.73 -21.37 7.50
C LYS A 123 17.50 -21.55 6.61
N ARG A 124 16.42 -20.84 6.94
CA ARG A 124 15.12 -20.94 6.27
C ARG A 124 14.57 -19.54 6.01
N LEU A 125 14.03 -19.35 4.80
CA LEU A 125 13.30 -18.14 4.46
C LEU A 125 11.99 -18.07 5.27
N PRO A 126 11.52 -16.85 5.60
CA PRO A 126 10.21 -16.68 6.19
C PRO A 126 9.14 -17.24 5.24
N ARG A 127 8.15 -17.90 5.82
CA ARG A 127 6.96 -18.34 5.10
C ARG A 127 5.85 -17.34 5.37
N VAL A 128 5.19 -16.93 4.29
CA VAL A 128 4.09 -15.98 4.34
C VAL A 128 2.86 -16.58 3.68
N GLY A 129 1.69 -16.22 4.19
CA GLY A 129 0.39 -16.71 3.71
C GLY A 129 -0.67 -15.62 3.83
N PHE A 130 -1.78 -15.78 3.12
CA PHE A 130 -2.87 -14.81 3.19
C PHE A 130 -3.46 -14.78 4.60
N LEU A 131 -3.66 -13.57 5.13
CA LEU A 131 -4.35 -13.39 6.39
C LEU A 131 -5.84 -13.72 6.21
N ASP A 132 -6.37 -14.64 7.02
CA ASP A 132 -7.80 -14.90 7.10
C ASP A 132 -8.42 -13.98 8.18
N SER A 133 -8.37 -12.67 7.95
CA SER A 133 -8.91 -11.69 8.90
C SER A 133 -9.52 -10.49 8.20
N GLN A 134 -10.37 -9.76 8.93
CA GLN A 134 -10.95 -8.49 8.48
C GLN A 134 -9.91 -7.39 8.24
N TYR A 135 -8.68 -7.57 8.72
CA TYR A 135 -7.55 -6.66 8.55
C TYR A 135 -6.61 -7.10 7.40
N ALA A 136 -6.98 -8.14 6.64
CA ALA A 136 -6.19 -8.61 5.52
C ALA A 136 -6.13 -7.59 4.37
N PHE A 137 -7.10 -6.68 4.26
CA PHE A 137 -7.15 -5.72 3.16
C PHE A 137 -6.73 -4.33 3.61
N GLY A 138 -5.92 -3.67 2.78
CA GLY A 138 -5.43 -2.32 3.04
C GLY A 138 -5.20 -1.53 1.76
N PHE A 139 -4.75 -0.29 1.95
CA PHE A 139 -4.29 0.57 0.88
C PHE A 139 -2.79 0.80 1.00
N LEU A 140 -2.13 1.01 -0.13
CA LEU A 140 -0.71 1.31 -0.19
C LEU A 140 -0.45 2.47 -1.14
N ASP A 141 0.50 3.32 -0.75
CA ASP A 141 1.14 4.26 -1.67
C ASP A 141 2.03 3.45 -2.64
N PRO A 142 1.85 3.60 -3.96
CA PRO A 142 2.79 3.03 -4.93
C PRO A 142 4.27 3.37 -4.68
N ALA A 143 4.55 4.53 -4.08
CA ALA A 143 5.92 4.94 -3.74
C ALA A 143 6.53 4.16 -2.55
N SER A 144 5.72 3.46 -1.75
CA SER A 144 6.21 2.61 -0.66
C SER A 144 6.61 1.20 -1.11
N VAL A 145 6.34 0.85 -2.37
CA VAL A 145 6.72 -0.43 -2.97
C VAL A 145 8.20 -0.43 -3.37
N ILE A 146 8.92 -1.48 -3.00
CA ILE A 146 10.34 -1.70 -3.30
C ILE A 146 10.52 -2.84 -4.31
#